data_AF-A0A512DY10-F1
#
_entry.id   AF-A0A512DY10-F1
#
_cell.length_a   1.000
_cell.length_b   1.000
_cell.length_c   1.000
_cell.angle_alpha   90.00
_cell.angle_beta   90.00
_cell.angle_gamma   90.00
#
_symmetry.space_group_name_H-M   'P 1'
#
loop_
_entity.id
_entity.type
_entity.pdbx_description
1 polymer ?
#
loop_
_entity_poly.entity_id
_entity_poly.type
_entity_poly.pdbx_seq_one_letter_code
_entity_poly.pdbx_strand_id
1 'polypeptide(L)'
;MLIPKPAKSAYENADTDIREMLDRMIAELKATPSWEQRSTQFLEIIDALELAFEGDEEDLDDDFIDDEDEDDEYVGDEDDDLDDDESDEEGGERAVSGEKVNGWHGGGGVVAPADDEVEEVEIVEDFAEVLPFYVGAVLEQLGETKLERPEQAAFYLLSCHPEHTEAAQSWLQQGTNLKRFQKFVDDTPDYEAILEMMDEHYDEDDDDIDDDED
;
A
#
# COMPACT_ATOMS: atom_id res chain seq x y z
N MET A 1 14.97 23.22 2.13
CA MET A 1 14.58 23.45 0.72
C MET A 1 13.13 23.90 0.70
N LEU A 2 12.75 24.90 -0.09
CA LEU A 2 11.33 25.30 -0.18
C LEU A 2 10.57 24.31 -1.05
N ILE A 3 9.32 24.05 -0.69
CA ILE A 3 8.41 23.18 -1.43
C ILE A 3 7.51 24.10 -2.28
N PRO A 4 7.60 24.05 -3.61
CA PRO A 4 6.67 24.78 -4.47
C PRO A 4 5.27 24.19 -4.35
N LYS A 5 4.24 25.02 -4.50
CA LYS A 5 2.88 24.49 -4.67
C LYS A 5 2.80 23.76 -6.03
N PRO A 6 2.23 22.55 -6.10
CA PRO A 6 1.99 21.87 -7.37
C PRO A 6 1.19 22.72 -8.35
N ALA A 7 1.55 22.69 -9.64
CA ALA A 7 0.82 23.39 -10.68
C ALA A 7 -0.58 22.79 -10.93
N LYS A 8 -0.70 21.47 -10.75
CA LYS A 8 -1.95 20.72 -10.78
C LYS A 8 -2.15 20.05 -9.43
N SER A 9 -3.36 20.09 -8.89
CA SER A 9 -3.69 19.44 -7.62
C SER A 9 -4.11 18.00 -7.87
N ALA A 10 -3.45 17.04 -7.22
CA ALA A 10 -3.88 15.64 -7.25
C ALA A 10 -5.17 15.48 -6.44
N TYR A 11 -5.26 16.16 -5.29
CA TYR A 11 -6.44 16.13 -4.43
C TYR A 11 -7.71 16.67 -5.12
N GLU A 12 -7.62 17.80 -5.83
CA GLU A 12 -8.79 18.36 -6.53
C GLU A 12 -9.19 17.56 -7.77
N ASN A 13 -8.30 16.72 -8.29
CA ASN A 13 -8.58 15.85 -9.43
C ASN A 13 -9.14 14.48 -9.01
N ALA A 14 -8.98 14.08 -7.75
CA ALA A 14 -9.56 12.84 -7.23
C ALA A 14 -11.09 12.83 -7.33
N ASP A 15 -11.70 11.66 -7.48
CA ASP A 15 -13.16 11.52 -7.35
C ASP A 15 -13.64 11.64 -5.91
N THR A 16 -14.96 11.69 -5.72
CA THR A 16 -15.56 11.96 -4.40
C THR A 16 -15.16 10.92 -3.37
N ASP A 17 -15.22 9.63 -3.71
CA ASP A 17 -14.90 8.54 -2.79
C ASP A 17 -13.41 8.54 -2.40
N ILE A 18 -12.55 8.75 -3.40
CA ILE A 18 -11.10 8.90 -3.21
C ILE A 18 -10.80 10.12 -2.31
N ARG A 19 -11.48 11.26 -2.51
CA ARG A 19 -11.31 12.44 -1.64
C ARG A 19 -11.73 12.19 -0.21
N GLU A 20 -12.82 11.46 0.02
CA GLU A 20 -13.23 11.11 1.39
C GLU A 20 -12.19 10.24 2.09
N MET A 21 -11.59 9.30 1.36
CA MET A 21 -10.49 8.48 1.86
C MET A 21 -9.25 9.35 2.17
N LEU A 22 -8.85 10.21 1.24
CA LEU A 22 -7.76 11.17 1.42
C LEU A 22 -7.99 12.08 2.63
N ASP A 23 -9.20 12.61 2.81
CA ASP A 23 -9.54 13.49 3.93
C ASP A 23 -9.34 12.81 5.29
N ARG A 24 -9.66 11.52 5.39
CA ARG A 24 -9.42 10.73 6.61
C ARG A 24 -7.91 10.59 6.87
N MET A 25 -7.14 10.16 5.86
CA MET A 25 -5.67 10.07 5.97
C MET A 25 -5.04 11.42 6.36
N ILE A 26 -5.44 12.50 5.69
CA ILE A 26 -4.94 13.85 5.95
C ILE A 26 -5.26 14.30 7.37
N ALA A 27 -6.47 14.01 7.86
CA ALA A 27 -6.87 14.35 9.22
C ALA A 27 -6.01 13.64 10.27
N GLU A 28 -5.73 12.34 10.06
CA GLU A 28 -4.86 11.55 10.94
C GLU A 28 -3.42 12.09 10.94
N LEU A 29 -2.85 12.31 9.76
CA LEU A 29 -1.49 12.83 9.63
C LEU A 29 -1.34 14.26 10.16
N LYS A 30 -2.37 15.10 10.06
CA LYS A 30 -2.41 16.44 10.67
C LYS A 30 -2.52 16.41 12.19
N ALA A 31 -3.20 15.40 12.74
CA ALA A 31 -3.27 15.20 14.19
C ALA A 31 -1.92 14.78 14.78
N THR A 32 -1.05 14.18 13.96
CA THR A 32 0.30 13.75 14.34
C THR A 32 1.29 14.94 14.37
N PRO A 33 1.89 15.25 15.55
CA PRO A 33 2.55 16.54 15.78
C PRO A 33 3.98 16.64 15.24
N SER A 34 4.62 15.52 14.88
CA SER A 34 6.00 15.51 14.42
C SER A 34 6.16 14.65 13.16
N TRP A 35 7.11 15.04 12.29
CA TRP A 35 7.38 14.30 11.06
C TRP A 35 7.90 12.88 11.26
N GLU A 36 8.51 12.60 12.41
CA GLU A 36 8.99 11.25 12.77
C GLU A 36 7.82 10.32 13.12
N GLN A 37 6.83 10.82 13.85
CA GLN A 37 5.61 10.06 14.10
C GLN A 37 4.72 10.01 12.86
N ARG A 38 4.70 11.11 12.09
CA ARG A 38 3.90 11.21 10.87
C ARG A 38 4.43 10.27 9.81
N SER A 39 5.75 10.07 9.68
CA SER A 39 6.32 9.11 8.74
C SER A 39 5.91 7.69 9.06
N THR A 40 5.95 7.28 10.33
CA THR A 40 5.45 5.97 10.75
C THR A 40 3.97 5.82 10.43
N GLN A 41 3.15 6.80 10.79
CA GLN A 41 1.71 6.77 10.47
C GLN A 41 1.45 6.73 8.96
N PHE A 42 2.29 7.40 8.17
CA PHE A 42 2.13 7.42 6.72
C PHE A 42 2.47 6.06 6.11
N LEU A 43 3.51 5.37 6.60
CA LEU A 43 3.82 4.00 6.19
C LEU A 43 2.68 3.04 6.55
N GLU A 44 2.13 3.12 7.77
CA GLU A 44 0.96 2.32 8.17
C GLU A 44 -0.26 2.57 7.27
N ILE A 45 -0.44 3.81 6.79
CA ILE A 45 -1.51 4.14 5.84
C ILE A 45 -1.22 3.55 4.47
N ILE A 46 0.04 3.57 4.00
CA ILE A 46 0.42 2.98 2.71
C ILE A 46 0.20 1.46 2.74
N ASP A 47 0.65 0.79 3.78
CA ASP A 47 0.44 -0.65 4.01
C ASP A 47 -1.06 -1.00 4.06
N ALA A 48 -1.88 -0.20 4.74
CA ALA A 48 -3.33 -0.39 4.76
C ALA A 48 -4.00 -0.14 3.40
N LEU A 49 -3.44 0.75 2.57
CA LEU A 49 -3.91 0.97 1.21
C LEU A 49 -3.54 -0.24 0.34
N GLU A 50 -2.28 -0.69 0.38
CA GLU A 50 -1.79 -1.87 -0.34
C GLU A 50 -2.67 -3.09 -0.06
N LEU A 51 -2.94 -3.39 1.21
CA LEU A 51 -3.82 -4.49 1.61
C LEU A 51 -5.26 -4.34 1.09
N ALA A 52 -5.76 -3.10 0.97
CA ALA A 52 -7.09 -2.84 0.44
C ALA A 52 -7.16 -3.03 -1.08
N PHE A 53 -6.03 -2.90 -1.79
CA PHE A 53 -5.92 -3.19 -3.22
C PHE A 53 -5.80 -4.70 -3.47
N GLU A 54 -4.98 -5.41 -2.67
CA GLU A 54 -4.84 -6.88 -2.77
C GLU A 54 -6.14 -7.63 -2.38
N GLY A 55 -6.91 -7.09 -1.42
CA GLY A 55 -8.12 -7.72 -0.90
C GLY A 55 -9.33 -7.76 -1.86
N ASP A 56 -9.25 -7.15 -3.04
CA ASP A 56 -10.31 -7.22 -4.07
C ASP A 56 -10.17 -8.47 -4.99
N GLU A 57 -9.08 -9.23 -4.88
CA GLU A 57 -8.82 -10.44 -5.69
C GLU A 57 -9.35 -11.74 -5.07
N GLU A 58 -9.68 -11.80 -3.77
CA GLU A 58 -10.07 -13.05 -3.08
C GLU A 58 -11.55 -13.45 -3.23
N ASP A 59 -12.40 -12.68 -3.91
CA ASP A 59 -13.85 -12.96 -4.07
C ASP A 59 -14.24 -13.65 -5.41
N LEU A 60 -13.28 -14.10 -6.23
CA LEU A 60 -13.54 -14.69 -7.56
C LEU A 60 -13.29 -16.21 -7.71
N ASP A 61 -13.07 -16.95 -6.63
CA ASP A 61 -12.83 -18.41 -6.68
C ASP A 61 -13.87 -19.27 -5.91
N ASP A 62 -15.16 -18.89 -5.95
CA ASP A 62 -16.27 -19.76 -5.52
C ASP A 62 -17.38 -19.82 -6.58
N ASP A 63 -17.22 -20.65 -7.62
CA ASP A 63 -18.31 -21.40 -8.28
C ASP A 63 -17.83 -22.25 -9.49
N PHE A 64 -16.90 -23.19 -9.27
CA PHE A 64 -16.86 -24.39 -10.13
C PHE A 64 -16.70 -25.66 -9.30
N ILE A 65 -17.68 -25.91 -8.44
CA ILE A 65 -18.08 -27.27 -8.12
C ILE A 65 -19.00 -27.72 -9.27
N ASP A 66 -18.46 -28.45 -10.23
CA ASP A 66 -19.26 -29.39 -11.01
C ASP A 66 -18.89 -30.79 -10.51
N ASP A 67 -19.80 -31.30 -9.68
CA ASP A 67 -19.87 -32.67 -9.19
C ASP A 67 -20.01 -33.66 -10.37
N GLU A 68 -19.76 -34.94 -10.07
CA GLU A 68 -20.01 -36.13 -10.89
C GLU A 68 -18.88 -36.55 -11.85
N ASP A 69 -18.01 -37.44 -11.37
CA ASP A 69 -18.15 -38.84 -11.80
C ASP A 69 -17.59 -39.82 -10.77
N GLU A 70 -18.43 -40.81 -10.51
CA GLU A 70 -18.33 -41.89 -9.54
C GLU A 70 -17.23 -42.94 -9.86
N ASP A 71 -16.82 -43.62 -8.78
CA ASP A 71 -16.50 -45.05 -8.67
C ASP A 71 -15.07 -45.60 -8.88
N ASP A 72 -14.89 -46.69 -8.10
CA ASP A 72 -13.82 -47.71 -8.05
C ASP A 72 -12.56 -47.36 -7.21
N GLU A 73 -12.09 -48.16 -6.25
CA GLU A 73 -12.49 -49.47 -5.71
C GLU A 73 -11.66 -49.69 -4.43
N TYR A 74 -12.24 -50.34 -3.41
CA TYR A 74 -11.60 -50.68 -2.14
C TYR A 74 -10.63 -51.87 -2.26
N VAL A 75 -9.41 -51.75 -1.69
CA VAL A 75 -8.60 -52.80 -1.02
C VAL A 75 -7.43 -52.06 -0.33
N GLY A 76 -7.28 -51.98 0.99
CA GLY A 76 -7.36 -53.04 1.99
C GLY A 76 -6.01 -53.75 2.07
N ASP A 77 -5.14 -53.36 3.00
CA ASP A 77 -4.32 -54.27 3.82
C ASP A 77 -3.62 -53.51 4.97
N GLU A 78 -3.53 -54.24 6.08
CA GLU A 78 -3.22 -53.85 7.45
C GLU A 78 -1.70 -53.71 7.74
N ASP A 79 -1.40 -53.38 9.01
CA ASP A 79 -0.13 -53.46 9.73
C ASP A 79 0.79 -52.22 9.62
N ASP A 80 1.38 -51.64 10.66
CA ASP A 80 1.42 -51.90 12.11
C ASP A 80 2.16 -50.71 12.77
N ASP A 81 2.03 -50.60 14.09
CA ASP A 81 2.99 -50.00 15.04
C ASP A 81 3.27 -48.48 15.01
N LEU A 82 2.67 -47.73 15.94
CA LEU A 82 3.41 -46.76 16.76
C LEU A 82 2.83 -46.64 18.18
N ASP A 83 3.57 -47.24 19.12
CA ASP A 83 3.59 -47.01 20.57
C ASP A 83 3.60 -45.49 20.91
N ASP A 84 2.73 -45.03 21.82
CA ASP A 84 3.00 -44.80 23.25
C ASP A 84 4.03 -43.68 23.53
N ASP A 85 3.56 -42.54 24.06
CA ASP A 85 3.99 -42.03 25.37
C ASP A 85 3.24 -40.72 25.71
N GLU A 86 2.75 -40.66 26.94
CA GLU A 86 2.04 -39.53 27.53
C GLU A 86 3.00 -38.46 28.08
N SER A 87 2.64 -37.18 28.00
CA SER A 87 3.12 -36.18 28.97
C SER A 87 2.21 -34.95 29.03
N ASP A 88 1.34 -35.00 30.04
CA ASP A 88 1.09 -34.04 31.13
C ASP A 88 1.15 -32.51 30.93
N GLU A 89 0.26 -31.89 31.70
CA GLU A 89 -0.07 -30.48 31.94
C GLU A 89 1.09 -29.46 31.98
N GLU A 90 0.78 -28.20 31.64
CA GLU A 90 0.76 -27.10 32.63
C GLU A 90 0.33 -25.77 32.00
N GLY A 91 -0.22 -24.91 32.87
CA GLY A 91 -0.98 -23.71 32.56
C GLY A 91 -0.20 -22.57 31.91
N GLY A 92 -0.97 -21.73 31.21
CA GLY A 92 -0.51 -20.47 30.63
C GLY A 92 -1.67 -19.52 30.43
N GLU A 93 -2.27 -19.06 31.53
CA GLU A 93 -3.22 -17.95 31.53
C GLU A 93 -2.50 -16.69 31.00
N ARG A 94 -2.69 -16.36 29.73
CA ARG A 94 -2.20 -15.09 29.18
C ARG A 94 -3.40 -14.21 28.86
N ALA A 95 -3.71 -13.34 29.81
CA ALA A 95 -4.54 -12.17 29.57
C ALA A 95 -3.86 -11.31 28.49
N VAL A 96 -4.42 -11.33 27.28
CA VAL A 96 -4.09 -10.35 26.24
C VAL A 96 -5.13 -9.26 26.32
N SER A 97 -4.65 -8.09 26.74
CA SER A 97 -5.34 -6.81 26.71
C SER A 97 -5.94 -6.55 25.33
N GLY A 98 -7.19 -6.10 25.31
CA GLY A 98 -7.99 -5.87 24.11
C GLY A 98 -7.26 -5.11 23.00
N GLU A 99 -6.98 -5.83 21.93
CA GLU A 99 -6.78 -5.31 20.59
C GLU A 99 -8.12 -4.74 20.13
N LYS A 100 -8.20 -3.42 20.01
CA LYS A 100 -9.30 -2.79 19.28
C LYS A 100 -8.95 -2.91 17.81
N VAL A 101 -9.38 -4.01 17.21
CA VAL A 101 -9.57 -4.09 15.77
C VAL A 101 -10.60 -3.03 15.40
N ASN A 102 -10.15 -1.96 14.77
CA ASN A 102 -11.05 -1.00 14.15
C ASN A 102 -11.50 -1.67 12.85
N GLY A 103 -12.60 -2.42 12.93
CA GLY A 103 -13.22 -3.08 11.79
C GLY A 103 -13.51 -2.05 10.71
N TRP A 104 -12.74 -2.10 9.63
CA TRP A 104 -13.12 -1.55 8.35
C TRP A 104 -14.33 -2.35 7.90
N HIS A 105 -15.46 -1.65 7.72
CA HIS A 105 -16.67 -2.26 7.18
C HIS A 105 -16.86 -1.66 5.80
N GLY A 106 -16.48 -2.44 4.78
CA GLY A 106 -16.80 -2.19 3.39
C GLY A 106 -18.31 -1.95 3.26
N GLY A 107 -18.65 -0.70 3.00
CA GLY A 107 -20.02 -0.27 2.82
C GLY A 107 -20.53 -0.71 1.47
N GLY A 108 -21.05 -1.93 1.39
CA GLY A 108 -21.83 -2.41 0.26
C GLY A 108 -23.00 -1.46 -0.03
N GLY A 109 -22.89 -0.77 -1.16
CA GLY A 109 -23.87 0.18 -1.66
C GLY A 109 -24.23 -0.13 -3.10
N VAL A 110 -24.88 -1.26 -3.35
CA VAL A 110 -25.49 -1.56 -4.64
C VAL A 110 -26.59 -0.54 -4.96
N VAL A 111 -26.27 0.44 -5.82
CA VAL A 111 -27.25 1.31 -6.47
C VAL A 111 -27.57 0.75 -7.85
N ALA A 112 -28.85 0.43 -8.07
CA ALA A 112 -29.36 -0.11 -9.32
C ALA A 112 -29.18 0.90 -10.48
N PRO A 113 -28.80 0.45 -11.70
CA PRO A 113 -28.43 1.36 -12.78
C PRO A 113 -29.67 1.94 -13.48
N ALA A 114 -29.61 3.24 -13.77
CA ALA A 114 -30.37 3.86 -14.83
C ALA A 114 -29.38 4.57 -15.75
N ASP A 115 -29.20 4.02 -16.95
CA ASP A 115 -28.61 4.62 -18.16
C ASP A 115 -27.56 5.72 -17.93
N ASP A 116 -26.28 5.34 -17.97
CA ASP A 116 -25.22 6.21 -18.49
C ASP A 116 -24.11 5.31 -19.05
N GLU A 117 -23.44 5.80 -20.09
CA GLU A 117 -22.41 5.07 -20.82
C GLU A 117 -21.33 4.62 -19.83
N VAL A 118 -21.13 3.31 -19.70
CA VAL A 118 -20.07 2.74 -18.86
C VAL A 118 -18.73 3.18 -19.45
N GLU A 119 -18.21 4.26 -18.92
CA GLU A 119 -16.77 4.54 -18.90
C GLU A 119 -16.14 3.30 -18.29
N GLU A 120 -15.33 2.61 -19.09
CA GLU A 120 -14.59 1.43 -18.69
C GLU A 120 -13.73 1.85 -17.49
N VAL A 121 -14.12 1.43 -16.28
CA VAL A 121 -13.34 1.69 -15.08
C VAL A 121 -12.08 0.85 -15.24
N GLU A 122 -10.99 1.51 -15.62
CA GLU A 122 -9.66 0.92 -15.61
C GLU A 122 -9.36 0.52 -14.17
N ILE A 123 -9.50 -0.77 -13.88
CA ILE A 123 -9.06 -1.36 -12.63
C ILE A 123 -7.55 -1.23 -12.68
N VAL A 124 -6.98 -0.38 -11.84
CA VAL A 124 -5.53 -0.33 -11.68
C VAL A 124 -5.14 -1.64 -11.00
N GLU A 125 -4.48 -2.51 -11.75
CA GLU A 125 -4.08 -3.84 -11.27
C GLU A 125 -2.87 -3.76 -10.33
N ASP A 126 -2.05 -2.69 -10.42
CA ASP A 126 -0.84 -2.52 -9.61
C ASP A 126 -0.91 -1.31 -8.66
N PHE A 127 -0.70 -1.58 -7.36
CA PHE A 127 -0.63 -0.54 -6.33
C PHE A 127 0.51 0.46 -6.57
N ALA A 128 1.63 0.03 -7.17
CA ALA A 128 2.76 0.89 -7.48
C ALA A 128 2.38 2.04 -8.44
N GLU A 129 1.44 1.81 -9.34
CA GLU A 129 0.98 2.81 -10.32
C GLU A 129 0.24 3.98 -9.63
N VAL A 130 -0.59 3.67 -8.63
CA VAL A 130 -1.45 4.65 -7.94
C VAL A 130 -0.83 5.25 -6.69
N LEU A 131 0.15 4.58 -6.07
CA LEU A 131 0.79 5.07 -4.85
C LEU A 131 1.31 6.53 -4.98
N PRO A 132 1.98 6.93 -6.07
CA PRO A 132 2.44 8.32 -6.24
C PRO A 132 1.32 9.36 -6.24
N PHE A 133 0.14 8.99 -6.75
CA PHE A 133 -1.04 9.84 -6.74
C PHE A 133 -1.52 10.08 -5.31
N TYR A 134 -1.73 9.01 -4.53
CA TYR A 134 -2.16 9.10 -3.13
C TYR A 134 -1.19 9.90 -2.27
N VAL A 135 0.11 9.60 -2.38
CA VAL A 135 1.15 10.32 -1.64
C VAL A 135 1.15 11.80 -2.03
N GLY A 136 1.05 12.13 -3.32
CA GLY A 136 1.01 13.51 -3.79
C GLY A 136 -0.17 14.31 -3.27
N ALA A 137 -1.38 13.74 -3.31
CA ALA A 137 -2.60 14.38 -2.84
C ALA A 137 -2.55 14.65 -1.32
N VAL A 138 -2.08 13.68 -0.53
CA VAL A 138 -1.91 13.84 0.92
C VAL A 138 -0.90 14.94 1.22
N LEU A 139 0.28 14.91 0.59
CA LEU A 139 1.35 15.89 0.83
C LEU A 139 0.92 17.32 0.47
N GLU A 140 0.18 17.49 -0.63
CA GLU A 140 -0.40 18.79 -1.01
C GLU A 140 -1.23 19.37 0.14
N GLN A 141 -2.10 18.53 0.73
CA GLN A 141 -3.03 18.96 1.78
C GLN A 141 -2.39 19.09 3.16
N LEU A 142 -1.27 18.41 3.43
CA LEU A 142 -0.44 18.70 4.61
C LEU A 142 0.13 20.13 4.54
N GLY A 143 0.34 20.66 3.34
CA GLY A 143 0.64 22.08 3.12
C GLY A 143 1.99 22.53 3.68
N GLU A 144 2.95 21.61 3.81
CA GLU A 144 4.29 21.94 4.24
C GLU A 144 4.97 22.86 3.22
N THR A 145 5.70 23.86 3.71
CA THR A 145 6.34 24.85 2.83
C THR A 145 7.84 24.65 2.69
N LYS A 146 8.41 23.71 3.46
CA LYS A 146 9.85 23.49 3.53
C LYS A 146 10.20 22.05 3.93
N LEU A 147 11.20 21.50 3.25
CA LEU A 147 11.90 20.26 3.62
C LEU A 147 13.06 20.56 4.57
N GLU A 148 13.07 19.87 5.70
CA GLU A 148 14.06 20.00 6.78
C GLU A 148 14.62 18.65 7.25
N ARG A 149 13.87 17.56 7.07
CA ARG A 149 14.22 16.22 7.55
C ARG A 149 14.21 15.15 6.44
N PRO A 150 14.99 14.06 6.56
CA PRO A 150 15.02 13.00 5.56
C PRO A 150 13.67 12.32 5.37
N GLU A 151 12.89 12.14 6.44
CA GLU A 151 11.55 11.54 6.39
C GLU A 151 10.63 12.34 5.45
N GLN A 152 10.72 13.67 5.46
CA GLN A 152 9.98 14.50 4.52
C GLN A 152 10.47 14.29 3.09
N ALA A 153 11.79 14.30 2.87
CA ALA A 153 12.34 14.14 1.53
C ALA A 153 11.95 12.79 0.92
N ALA A 154 11.84 11.74 1.74
CA ALA A 154 11.38 10.41 1.36
C ALA A 154 9.99 10.43 0.71
N PHE A 155 8.94 10.81 1.45
CA PHE A 155 7.59 10.84 0.87
C PHE A 155 7.45 11.85 -0.27
N TYR A 156 8.19 12.96 -0.24
CA TYR A 156 8.16 13.91 -1.36
C TYR A 156 8.81 13.37 -2.65
N LEU A 157 9.71 12.37 -2.57
CA LEU A 157 10.23 11.67 -3.76
C LEU A 157 9.21 10.73 -4.36
N LEU A 158 8.35 10.13 -3.54
CA LEU A 158 7.27 9.24 -3.98
C LEU A 158 6.10 9.99 -4.62
N SER A 159 6.06 11.33 -4.56
CA SER A 159 4.92 12.10 -5.03
C SER A 159 4.82 12.14 -6.56
N CYS A 160 3.62 12.02 -7.12
CA CYS A 160 3.34 12.28 -8.55
C CYS A 160 3.61 13.73 -8.99
N HIS A 161 3.84 14.67 -8.07
CA HIS A 161 4.07 16.08 -8.40
C HIS A 161 5.55 16.33 -8.70
N PRO A 162 5.91 16.80 -9.91
CA PRO A 162 7.30 17.11 -10.26
C PRO A 162 7.89 18.20 -9.34
N GLU A 163 7.07 19.14 -8.88
CA GLU A 163 7.51 20.18 -7.93
C GLU A 163 7.95 19.61 -6.58
N HIS A 164 7.31 18.52 -6.14
CA HIS A 164 7.66 17.82 -4.91
C HIS A 164 8.97 17.05 -5.09
N THR A 165 9.07 16.25 -6.16
CA THR A 165 10.25 15.42 -6.42
C THR A 165 11.50 16.28 -6.68
N GLU A 166 11.38 17.35 -7.47
CA GLU A 166 12.47 18.32 -7.70
C GLU A 166 12.94 18.98 -6.39
N ALA A 167 12.00 19.34 -5.51
CA ALA A 167 12.33 19.92 -4.22
C ALA A 167 13.06 18.91 -3.31
N ALA A 168 12.62 17.64 -3.30
CA ALA A 168 13.27 16.58 -2.53
C ALA A 168 14.67 16.27 -3.06
N GLN A 169 14.83 16.09 -4.38
CA GLN A 169 16.14 15.90 -5.02
C GLN A 169 17.09 17.07 -4.72
N SER A 170 16.61 18.31 -4.85
CA SER A 170 17.38 19.51 -4.52
C SER A 170 17.78 19.55 -3.04
N TRP A 171 16.95 19.04 -2.13
CA TRP A 171 17.28 18.93 -0.71
C TRP A 171 18.37 17.88 -0.46
N LEU A 172 18.30 16.73 -1.13
CA LEU A 172 19.28 15.65 -1.01
C LEU A 172 20.69 16.07 -1.44
N GLN A 173 20.80 16.87 -2.50
CA GLN A 173 22.07 17.39 -3.02
C GLN A 173 22.78 18.37 -2.06
N GLN A 174 22.12 18.80 -0.98
CA GLN A 174 22.68 19.78 -0.04
C GLN A 174 23.45 19.11 1.10
N GLY A 175 24.76 19.38 1.16
CA GLY A 175 25.60 19.06 2.32
C GLY A 175 25.60 17.56 2.66
N THR A 176 25.14 17.21 3.87
CA THR A 176 25.09 15.82 4.35
C THR A 176 23.71 15.19 4.24
N ASN A 177 22.76 15.82 3.55
CA ASN A 177 21.37 15.38 3.53
C ASN A 177 21.20 14.01 2.87
N LEU A 178 21.89 13.75 1.75
CA LEU A 178 21.90 12.41 1.14
C LEU A 178 22.28 11.30 2.12
N LYS A 179 23.32 11.52 2.95
CA LYS A 179 23.72 10.52 3.97
C LYS A 179 22.67 10.33 5.06
N ARG A 180 21.95 11.40 5.41
CA ARG A 180 20.86 11.33 6.39
C ARG A 180 19.64 10.60 5.81
N PHE A 181 19.39 10.77 4.51
CA PHE A 181 18.36 10.06 3.78
C PHE A 181 18.69 8.57 3.66
N GLN A 182 19.90 8.22 3.20
CA GLN A 182 20.36 6.82 3.16
C GLN A 182 20.21 6.15 4.51
N LYS A 183 20.69 6.80 5.59
CA LYS A 183 20.49 6.28 6.94
C LYS A 183 19.02 6.08 7.32
N PHE A 184 18.12 6.97 6.88
CA PHE A 184 16.70 6.81 7.13
C PHE A 184 16.14 5.58 6.43
N VAL A 185 16.49 5.36 5.15
CA VAL A 185 16.12 4.16 4.40
C VAL A 185 16.67 2.91 5.09
N ASP A 186 17.97 2.89 5.42
CA ASP A 186 18.62 1.77 6.13
C ASP A 186 17.95 1.43 7.48
N ASP A 187 17.41 2.44 8.19
CA ASP A 187 16.77 2.29 9.48
C ASP A 187 15.25 1.99 9.36
N THR A 188 14.67 2.05 8.15
CA THR A 188 13.22 1.98 7.88
C THR A 188 12.91 0.96 6.78
N PRO A 189 12.84 -0.35 7.10
CA PRO A 189 12.67 -1.41 6.12
C PRO A 189 11.36 -1.29 5.33
N ASP A 190 10.28 -0.82 5.95
CA ASP A 190 8.98 -0.65 5.27
C ASP A 190 9.07 0.39 4.13
N TYR A 191 9.91 1.42 4.30
CA TYR A 191 10.14 2.39 3.22
C TYR A 191 11.06 1.83 2.14
N GLU A 192 12.02 0.97 2.49
CA GLU A 192 12.86 0.26 1.52
C GLU A 192 12.02 -0.68 0.65
N ALA A 193 11.07 -1.41 1.24
CA ALA A 193 10.13 -2.26 0.51
C ALA A 193 9.29 -1.46 -0.50
N ILE A 194 8.81 -0.27 -0.12
CA ILE A 194 8.12 0.63 -1.07
C ILE A 194 9.03 1.03 -2.24
N LEU A 195 10.31 1.30 -1.97
CA LEU A 195 11.24 1.63 -3.05
C LEU A 195 11.49 0.45 -3.98
N GLU A 196 11.60 -0.77 -3.44
CA GLU A 196 11.78 -2.01 -4.21
C GLU A 196 10.56 -2.27 -5.11
N MET A 197 9.35 -2.22 -4.55
CA MET A 197 8.09 -2.33 -5.30
C MET A 197 8.00 -1.29 -6.44
N MET A 198 8.34 -0.03 -6.16
CA MET A 198 8.32 1.01 -7.19
C MET A 198 9.40 0.80 -8.27
N ASP A 199 10.58 0.27 -7.93
CA ASP A 199 11.69 0.01 -8.87
C ASP A 199 11.33 -1.15 -9.81
N GLU A 200 10.76 -2.23 -9.25
CA GLU A 200 10.25 -3.38 -10.01
C GLU A 200 9.21 -2.96 -11.05
N HIS A 201 8.24 -2.13 -10.65
CA HIS A 201 7.22 -1.61 -11.57
C HIS A 201 7.80 -0.83 -12.76
N TYR A 202 8.83 0.00 -12.55
CA TYR A 202 9.43 0.79 -13.62
C TYR A 202 10.40 0.01 -14.51
N ASP A 203 11.02 -1.06 -13.99
CA ASP A 203 11.92 -1.91 -14.77
C ASP A 203 11.12 -2.83 -15.72
N GLU A 204 9.90 -3.26 -15.35
CA GLU A 204 9.04 -4.09 -16.21
C GLU A 204 8.57 -3.37 -17.50
N ASP A 205 8.40 -2.05 -17.45
CA ASP A 205 7.99 -1.23 -18.60
C ASP A 205 9.10 -1.06 -19.68
N ASP A 206 10.38 -1.25 -19.33
CA ASP A 206 11.53 -1.02 -20.22
C ASP A 206 11.93 -2.27 -21.04
N ASP A 207 11.41 -3.46 -20.70
CA ASP A 207 11.73 -4.74 -21.34
C ASP A 207 10.93 -5.02 -22.65
N ASP A 208 9.94 -4.19 -22.99
CA ASP A 208 9.14 -4.32 -24.23
C ASP A 208 9.70 -3.53 -25.44
N ILE A 209 10.87 -2.89 -25.32
CA ILE A 209 11.61 -2.29 -26.44
C ILE A 209 12.69 -3.28 -26.93
N ASP A 210 12.27 -4.47 -27.32
CA ASP A 210 13.07 -5.34 -28.19
C ASP A 210 13.00 -4.82 -29.64
N ASP A 211 13.91 -3.88 -29.94
CA ASP A 211 14.81 -3.87 -31.09
C ASP A 211 14.27 -4.45 -32.43
N ASP A 212 13.23 -3.85 -32.99
CA ASP A 212 12.81 -4.06 -34.38
C ASP A 212 13.37 -2.92 -35.28
N GLU A 213 14.69 -2.69 -35.27
CA GLU A 213 15.36 -1.85 -36.28
C GLU A 213 16.58 -2.54 -36.95
N ASP A 214 16.35 -2.86 -38.24
CA ASP A 214 17.25 -3.12 -39.40
C ASP A 214 17.83 -4.52 -39.71
#